data_AF-A0AA35Z9I7-F1
#
_entry.id   AF-A0AA35Z9I7-F1
#
_cell.length_a   1.000
_cell.length_b   1.000
_cell.length_c   1.000
_cell.angle_alpha   90.00
_cell.angle_beta   90.00
_cell.angle_gamma   90.00
#
_symmetry.space_group_name_H-M   'P 1'
#
loop_
_entity.id
_entity.type
_entity.pdbx_description
1 polymer ?
#
loop_
_entity_poly.entity_id
_entity_poly.type
_entity_poly.pdbx_seq_one_letter_code
_entity_poly.pdbx_strand_id
1 'polypeptide(L)'
;MCTSDNAVSALTFKSSKFFLLFVEQELLEVKNVPAAESKGFQFDTEDGDRVIPGFLDAIIGIQGGETKSFPHTFPDSWKQEDLHSLPCQFTVECKELFCRELPEMNDSIADKLLTGCTTIDQGVIVGELRKMIQVEIPQSLFEEQGRQLYGARLLQIQANMKINEEQLAMLSSPNAVREYLENQRESIENVIKQNLAVGDIFKRENLEDFRD
;
A
#
# COMPACT_ATOMS: atom_id res chain seq x y z
N MET A 1 6.58 27.67 2.62
CA MET A 1 6.92 28.28 1.32
C MET A 1 7.73 27.27 0.54
N CYS A 2 7.12 26.53 -0.37
CA CYS A 2 7.85 25.73 -1.35
C CYS A 2 8.44 26.72 -2.36
N THR A 3 9.75 26.96 -2.27
CA THR A 3 10.44 27.89 -3.17
C THR A 3 10.65 27.23 -4.53
N SER A 4 10.13 27.91 -5.55
CA SER A 4 10.65 28.08 -6.92
C SER A 4 11.69 27.05 -7.38
N ASP A 5 11.24 26.06 -8.16
CA ASP A 5 11.88 25.68 -9.44
C ASP A 5 11.29 24.45 -10.14
N ASN A 6 10.19 23.86 -9.65
CA ASN A 6 9.56 22.69 -10.33
C ASN A 6 8.05 22.78 -10.55
N ALA A 7 7.53 24.00 -10.70
CA ALA A 7 6.09 24.25 -10.90
C ALA A 7 5.53 23.83 -12.27
N VAL A 8 6.33 23.23 -13.17
CA VAL A 8 5.94 22.96 -14.57
C VAL A 8 5.58 21.48 -14.85
N SER A 9 5.62 20.59 -13.86
CA SER A 9 5.22 19.18 -14.02
C SER A 9 4.22 18.70 -12.95
N ALA A 10 3.53 19.63 -12.30
CA ALA A 10 2.64 19.37 -11.18
C ALA A 10 1.32 18.71 -11.61
N LEU A 11 1.38 17.42 -11.93
CA LEU A 11 0.38 16.36 -11.71
C LEU A 11 0.77 15.12 -12.54
N THR A 12 1.95 14.58 -12.25
CA THR A 12 2.15 13.14 -12.46
C THR A 12 1.91 12.50 -11.09
N PHE A 13 0.79 11.79 -10.97
CA PHE A 13 0.33 11.16 -9.74
C PHE A 13 1.42 10.29 -9.12
N LYS A 14 1.85 10.61 -7.89
CA LYS A 14 2.53 9.67 -6.96
C LYS A 14 2.56 10.09 -5.48
N SER A 15 1.77 11.07 -5.03
CA SER A 15 1.55 11.26 -3.59
C SER A 15 0.20 11.94 -3.30
N SER A 16 -0.45 11.47 -2.23
CA SER A 16 -1.74 11.94 -1.74
C SER A 16 -1.68 13.43 -1.42
N LYS A 17 -2.59 14.21 -2.02
CA LYS A 17 -2.72 15.65 -1.78
C LYS A 17 -4.00 15.91 -0.99
N PHE A 18 -3.88 16.65 0.10
CA PHE A 18 -5.01 17.11 0.89
C PHE A 18 -5.51 18.46 0.34
N PHE A 19 -6.82 18.55 0.13
CA PHE A 19 -7.50 19.77 -0.34
C PHE A 19 -8.45 20.27 0.75
N LEU A 20 -8.46 21.60 0.98
CA LEU A 20 -9.50 22.28 1.74
C LEU A 20 -10.31 23.15 0.77
N LEU A 21 -11.51 22.70 0.46
CA LEU A 21 -12.39 23.23 -0.57
C LEU A 21 -13.57 23.99 0.04
N PHE A 22 -13.83 25.19 -0.47
CA PHE A 22 -15.10 25.88 -0.31
C PHE A 22 -15.83 25.84 -1.65
N VAL A 23 -17.06 25.30 -1.66
CA VAL A 23 -17.87 25.18 -2.88
C VAL A 23 -19.09 26.09 -2.76
N GLU A 24 -19.09 27.17 -3.53
CA GLU A 24 -20.31 27.94 -3.82
C GLU A 24 -20.77 27.57 -5.22
N GLN A 25 -22.06 27.30 -5.41
CA GLN A 25 -22.58 26.83 -6.70
C GLN A 25 -23.73 27.72 -7.16
N GLU A 26 -23.68 28.17 -8.41
CA GLU A 26 -24.77 28.89 -9.07
C GLU A 26 -25.30 28.02 -10.24
N LEU A 27 -26.60 28.03 -10.48
CA LEU A 27 -27.21 27.35 -11.64
C LEU A 27 -27.30 28.34 -12.81
N LEU A 28 -27.17 27.83 -14.05
CA LEU A 28 -27.37 28.60 -15.28
C LEU A 28 -28.81 29.15 -15.43
N GLU A 29 -29.75 28.72 -14.57
CA GLU A 29 -30.98 29.44 -14.24
C GLU A 29 -31.08 29.65 -12.73
N VAL A 30 -31.18 30.91 -12.32
CA VAL A 30 -31.02 31.43 -10.95
C VAL A 30 -31.93 30.72 -9.92
N LYS A 31 -31.42 29.65 -9.29
CA LYS A 31 -31.80 29.21 -7.93
C LYS A 31 -30.56 28.62 -7.23
N ASN A 32 -30.12 29.26 -6.14
CA ASN A 32 -29.19 28.64 -5.21
C ASN A 32 -29.82 27.36 -4.66
N VAL A 33 -29.07 26.25 -4.61
CA VAL A 33 -29.51 24.98 -4.01
C VAL A 33 -28.77 24.80 -2.68
N PRO A 34 -29.38 25.15 -1.53
CA PRO A 34 -28.71 25.10 -0.23
C PRO A 34 -28.23 23.69 0.13
N ALA A 35 -28.87 22.67 -0.44
CA ALA A 35 -28.54 21.27 -0.22
C ALA A 35 -27.26 20.80 -0.94
N ALA A 36 -26.68 21.63 -1.81
CA ALA A 36 -25.43 21.36 -2.53
C ALA A 36 -24.26 22.28 -2.09
N GLU A 37 -24.50 23.23 -1.19
CA GLU A 37 -23.46 24.11 -0.64
C GLU A 37 -22.66 23.37 0.44
N SER A 38 -21.32 23.43 0.36
CA SER A 38 -20.43 22.82 1.35
C SER A 38 -19.30 23.77 1.72
N LYS A 39 -19.10 23.95 3.04
CA LYS A 39 -18.08 24.82 3.62
C LYS A 39 -17.09 24.00 4.44
N GLY A 40 -15.80 24.28 4.27
CA GLY A 40 -14.74 23.61 5.03
C GLY A 40 -14.57 22.14 4.66
N PHE A 41 -14.82 21.78 3.41
CA PHE A 41 -14.74 20.39 2.96
C PHE A 41 -13.27 19.98 2.78
N GLN A 42 -12.79 19.07 3.63
CA GLN A 42 -11.45 18.51 3.54
C GLN A 42 -11.51 17.09 2.98
N PHE A 43 -10.77 16.82 1.91
CA PHE A 43 -10.67 15.48 1.36
C PHE A 43 -9.26 15.21 0.80
N ASP A 44 -8.89 13.93 0.78
CA ASP A 44 -7.71 13.43 0.10
C ASP A 44 -8.07 13.11 -1.34
N THR A 45 -7.21 13.44 -2.31
CA THR A 45 -7.39 13.02 -3.71
C THR A 45 -7.54 11.53 -3.90
N GLU A 46 -7.00 10.71 -2.99
CA GLU A 46 -7.16 9.26 -3.01
C GLU A 46 -8.57 8.82 -2.58
N ASP A 47 -9.29 9.65 -1.82
CA ASP A 47 -10.71 9.47 -1.46
C ASP A 47 -11.65 9.98 -2.57
N GLY A 48 -11.25 9.88 -3.85
CA GLY A 48 -11.99 10.42 -4.99
C GLY A 48 -13.42 9.91 -5.14
N ASP A 49 -13.72 8.72 -4.63
CA ASP A 49 -15.06 8.14 -4.59
C ASP A 49 -16.03 8.89 -3.66
N ARG A 50 -15.51 9.75 -2.78
CA ARG A 50 -16.32 10.60 -1.89
C ARG A 50 -16.81 11.87 -2.58
N VAL A 51 -16.22 12.24 -3.71
CA VAL A 51 -16.62 13.43 -4.49
C VAL A 51 -17.36 13.01 -5.76
N ILE A 52 -17.98 13.99 -6.43
CA ILE A 52 -18.71 13.75 -7.67
C ILE A 52 -17.70 13.21 -8.70
N PRO A 53 -17.98 12.10 -9.39
CA PRO A 53 -17.11 11.59 -10.45
C PRO A 53 -16.76 12.69 -11.47
N GLY A 54 -15.49 12.78 -11.86
CA GLY A 54 -14.96 13.81 -12.76
C GLY A 54 -14.74 15.19 -12.12
N PHE A 55 -15.15 15.40 -10.86
CA PHE A 55 -14.91 16.67 -10.16
C PHE A 55 -13.44 16.93 -9.91
N LEU A 56 -12.69 15.88 -9.52
CA LEU A 56 -11.24 16.00 -9.32
C LEU A 56 -10.54 16.48 -10.58
N ASP A 57 -10.89 15.93 -11.74
CA ASP A 57 -10.30 16.31 -13.02
C ASP A 57 -10.54 17.79 -13.35
N ALA A 58 -11.69 18.33 -12.96
CA ALA A 58 -12.02 19.73 -13.18
C ALA A 58 -11.22 20.69 -12.27
N ILE A 59 -10.80 20.25 -11.08
CA ILE A 59 -9.99 21.06 -10.14
C ILE A 59 -8.49 20.78 -10.20
N ILE A 60 -8.05 19.79 -11.00
CA ILE A 60 -6.62 19.57 -11.31
C ILE A 60 -5.99 20.89 -11.75
N GLY A 61 -4.84 21.20 -11.14
CA GLY A 61 -4.04 22.40 -11.41
C GLY A 61 -4.37 23.62 -10.56
N ILE A 62 -5.45 23.61 -9.75
CA ILE A 62 -5.75 24.73 -8.85
C ILE A 62 -4.67 24.88 -7.77
N GLN A 63 -4.25 26.12 -7.50
CA GLN A 63 -3.27 26.43 -6.45
C GLN A 63 -3.95 26.86 -5.15
N GLY A 64 -3.22 26.78 -4.03
CA GLY A 64 -3.69 27.32 -2.76
C GLY A 64 -3.95 28.82 -2.84
N GLY A 65 -5.11 29.26 -2.39
CA GLY A 65 -5.64 30.62 -2.50
C GLY A 65 -6.38 30.93 -3.80
N GLU A 66 -6.45 29.99 -4.75
CA GLU A 66 -7.11 30.20 -6.05
C GLU A 66 -8.59 29.80 -6.01
N THR A 67 -9.40 30.52 -6.79
CA THR A 67 -10.81 30.18 -7.03
C THR A 67 -10.99 29.81 -8.50
N LYS A 68 -11.64 28.68 -8.77
CA LYS A 68 -11.93 28.19 -10.11
C LYS A 68 -13.41 27.89 -10.25
N SER A 69 -14.01 28.35 -11.34
CA SER A 69 -15.40 28.03 -11.68
C SER A 69 -15.46 27.16 -12.94
N PHE A 70 -16.23 26.06 -12.90
CA PHE A 70 -16.45 25.18 -14.06
C PHE A 70 -17.87 24.58 -14.06
N PRO A 71 -18.44 24.33 -15.25
CA PRO A 71 -19.70 23.59 -15.36
C PRO A 71 -19.46 22.11 -15.09
N HIS A 72 -20.33 21.47 -14.31
CA HIS A 72 -20.32 20.03 -14.09
C HIS A 72 -21.74 19.51 -13.82
N THR A 73 -21.95 18.20 -13.93
CA THR A 73 -23.27 17.58 -13.76
C THR A 73 -23.18 16.45 -12.74
N PHE A 74 -24.17 16.35 -11.87
CA PHE A 74 -24.28 15.23 -10.94
C PHE A 74 -24.75 13.96 -11.67
N PRO A 75 -24.22 12.78 -11.32
CA PRO A 75 -24.67 11.52 -11.91
C PRO A 75 -26.10 11.17 -11.46
N ASP A 76 -26.81 10.39 -12.28
CA ASP A 76 -28.14 9.84 -11.94
C ASP A 76 -28.13 8.94 -10.70
N SER A 77 -26.97 8.41 -10.33
CA SER A 77 -26.80 7.58 -9.13
C SER A 77 -26.38 8.39 -7.90
N TRP A 78 -26.53 9.72 -7.91
CA TRP A 78 -26.12 10.57 -6.78
C TRP A 78 -27.03 10.36 -5.56
N LYS A 79 -26.53 10.65 -4.35
CA LYS A 79 -27.27 10.36 -3.10
C LYS A 79 -28.54 11.20 -2.93
N GLN A 80 -28.59 12.38 -3.55
CA GLN A 80 -29.76 13.25 -3.54
C GLN A 80 -30.45 13.21 -4.89
N GLU A 81 -31.69 12.72 -4.91
CA GLU A 81 -32.54 12.64 -6.11
C GLU A 81 -32.76 14.01 -6.76
N ASP A 82 -32.88 15.06 -5.95
CA ASP A 82 -33.08 16.44 -6.41
C ASP A 82 -31.89 17.00 -7.23
N LEU A 83 -30.73 16.34 -7.18
CA LEU A 83 -29.52 16.75 -7.90
C LEU A 83 -29.25 15.88 -9.13
N HIS A 84 -30.00 14.80 -9.36
CA HIS A 84 -29.76 13.87 -10.48
C HIS A 84 -29.78 14.57 -11.83
N SER A 85 -28.73 14.35 -12.63
CA SER A 85 -28.57 14.93 -13.97
C SER A 85 -28.70 16.47 -14.04
N LEU A 86 -28.53 17.16 -12.91
CA LEU A 86 -28.69 18.60 -12.85
C LEU A 86 -27.40 19.30 -13.34
N PRO A 87 -27.43 20.07 -14.44
CA PRO A 87 -26.26 20.81 -14.91
C PRO A 87 -26.02 22.03 -14.02
N CYS A 88 -24.80 22.16 -13.49
CA CYS A 88 -24.46 23.06 -12.40
C CYS A 88 -23.16 23.82 -12.67
N GLN A 89 -23.06 25.09 -12.25
CA GLN A 89 -21.79 25.83 -12.26
C GLN A 89 -21.17 25.77 -10.87
N PHE A 90 -20.10 24.99 -10.73
CA PHE A 90 -19.34 24.90 -9.49
C PHE A 90 -18.36 26.07 -9.41
N THR A 91 -18.27 26.73 -8.26
CA THR A 91 -17.20 27.66 -7.89
C THR A 91 -16.47 27.09 -6.70
N VAL A 92 -15.19 26.82 -6.89
CA VAL A 92 -14.32 26.10 -5.97
C VAL A 92 -13.20 27.03 -5.54
N GLU A 93 -13.15 27.36 -4.25
CA GLU A 93 -12.02 28.05 -3.63
C GLU A 93 -11.12 27.03 -2.92
N CYS A 94 -9.87 26.91 -3.34
CA CYS A 94 -8.85 26.14 -2.65
C CYS A 94 -8.19 27.03 -1.60
N LYS A 95 -8.45 26.80 -0.32
CA LYS A 95 -7.82 27.62 0.74
C LYS A 95 -6.39 27.22 1.00
N GLU A 96 -6.19 25.92 1.18
CA GLU A 96 -4.90 25.35 1.51
C GLU A 96 -4.73 24.03 0.74
N LEU A 97 -3.50 23.80 0.29
CA LEU A 97 -3.10 22.60 -0.43
C LEU A 97 -1.88 22.01 0.26
N PHE A 98 -2.00 20.77 0.73
CA PHE A 98 -0.90 20.06 1.36
C PHE A 98 -0.45 18.90 0.47
N CYS A 99 0.86 18.76 0.32
CA CYS A 99 1.47 17.62 -0.32
C CYS A 99 1.99 16.67 0.76
N ARG A 100 1.67 15.37 0.68
CA ARG A 100 2.40 14.37 1.46
C ARG A 100 3.76 14.14 0.80
N GLU A 101 4.82 14.57 1.48
CA GLU A 101 6.17 14.15 1.15
C GLU A 101 6.43 12.82 1.86
N LEU A 102 6.51 11.75 1.07
CA LEU A 102 6.95 10.47 1.60
C LEU A 102 8.42 10.61 2.02
N PRO A 103 8.78 10.20 3.24
CA PRO A 103 10.17 10.23 3.65
C PRO A 103 10.99 9.28 2.78
N GLU A 104 12.28 9.59 2.62
CA GLU A 104 13.21 8.66 1.98
C GLU A 104 13.25 7.34 2.76
N MET A 105 13.25 6.23 2.02
CA MET A 105 13.33 4.88 2.57
C MET A 105 14.77 4.60 3.04
N ASN A 106 15.14 5.20 4.17
CA ASN A 106 16.46 5.07 4.80
C ASN A 106 16.35 4.82 6.31
N ASP A 107 17.46 4.50 6.96
CA ASP A 107 17.49 4.08 8.37
C ASP A 107 16.85 5.09 9.36
N SER A 108 16.69 6.37 8.98
CA SER A 108 16.04 7.38 9.83
C SER A 108 14.56 7.11 10.11
N ILE A 109 13.89 6.31 9.28
CA ILE A 109 12.48 5.94 9.47
C ILE A 109 12.30 4.53 10.03
N ALA A 110 13.38 3.76 10.26
CA ALA A 110 13.28 2.35 10.66
C ALA A 110 12.43 2.15 11.93
N ASP A 111 12.68 2.93 12.98
CA ASP A 111 11.95 2.83 14.25
C ASP A 111 10.48 3.30 14.13
N LYS A 112 10.19 4.18 13.15
CA LYS A 112 8.82 4.61 12.84
C LYS A 112 8.03 3.53 12.10
N LEU A 113 8.72 2.71 11.30
CA LEU A 113 8.11 1.60 10.56
C LEU A 113 7.88 0.38 11.46
N LEU A 114 8.89 0.01 12.25
CA LEU A 114 8.81 -1.12 13.15
C LEU A 114 9.61 -0.80 14.42
N THR A 115 8.89 -0.71 15.55
CA THR A 115 9.48 -0.36 16.84
C THR A 115 10.63 -1.32 17.19
N GLY A 116 11.79 -0.76 17.52
CA GLY A 116 13.00 -1.53 17.86
C GLY A 116 13.94 -1.78 16.69
N CYS A 117 13.60 -1.38 15.47
CA CYS A 117 14.52 -1.37 14.33
C CYS A 117 15.33 -0.07 14.28
N THR A 118 16.65 -0.19 14.08
CA THR A 118 17.55 0.96 13.86
C THR A 118 17.93 1.16 12.40
N THR A 119 17.57 0.21 11.53
CA THR A 119 17.89 0.20 10.11
C THR A 119 16.78 -0.45 9.30
N ILE A 120 16.67 -0.09 8.01
CA ILE A 120 15.76 -0.72 7.04
C ILE A 120 16.37 -2.00 6.43
N ASP A 121 17.49 -2.48 6.97
CA ASP A 121 18.02 -3.79 6.60
C ASP A 121 16.95 -4.89 6.73
N GLN A 122 16.81 -5.67 5.65
CA GLN A 122 15.81 -6.73 5.58
C GLN A 122 16.00 -7.78 6.69
N GLY A 123 17.24 -8.10 7.04
CA GLY A 123 17.55 -9.06 8.11
C GLY A 123 17.09 -8.57 9.48
N VAL A 124 17.25 -7.28 9.76
CA VAL A 124 16.79 -6.64 11.01
C VAL A 124 15.26 -6.63 11.08
N ILE A 125 14.58 -6.18 10.02
CA ILE A 125 13.11 -6.12 9.98
C ILE A 125 12.50 -7.51 10.16
N VAL A 126 12.97 -8.50 9.39
CA VAL A 126 12.53 -9.90 9.50
C VAL A 126 12.81 -10.45 10.91
N GLY A 127 13.95 -10.07 11.48
CA GLY A 127 14.37 -10.44 12.82
C GLY A 127 13.52 -9.87 13.95
N GLU A 128 12.84 -8.74 13.74
CA GLU A 128 11.86 -8.19 14.70
C GLU A 128 10.45 -8.73 14.45
N LEU A 129 10.04 -8.87 13.19
CA LEU A 129 8.74 -9.46 12.83
C LEU A 129 8.58 -10.86 13.44
N ARG A 130 9.64 -11.69 13.44
CA ARG A 130 9.59 -13.02 14.06
C ARG A 130 9.29 -12.97 15.57
N LYS A 131 9.76 -11.94 16.29
CA LYS A 131 9.59 -11.84 17.75
C LYS A 131 8.15 -11.49 18.12
N MET A 132 7.45 -10.81 17.21
CA MET A 132 6.05 -10.44 17.40
C MET A 132 5.09 -11.63 17.24
N ILE A 133 5.55 -12.73 16.62
CA ILE A 133 4.72 -13.90 16.31
C ILE A 133 4.86 -14.96 17.40
N GLN A 134 3.83 -15.09 18.22
CA GLN A 134 3.72 -16.14 19.23
C GLN A 134 2.69 -17.20 18.79
N VAL A 135 2.99 -17.89 17.69
CA VAL A 135 2.14 -18.97 17.16
C VAL A 135 2.85 -20.30 17.28
N GLU A 136 2.14 -21.30 17.78
CA GLU A 136 2.59 -22.69 17.76
C GLU A 136 2.44 -23.25 16.34
N ILE A 137 3.51 -23.84 15.81
CA ILE A 137 3.53 -24.34 14.43
C ILE A 137 3.03 -25.79 14.43
N PRO A 138 1.96 -26.12 13.68
CA PRO A 138 1.52 -27.49 13.54
C PRO A 138 2.62 -28.37 12.93
N GLN A 139 2.81 -29.56 13.48
CA GLN A 139 3.85 -30.50 13.02
C GLN A 139 3.76 -30.83 11.52
N SER A 140 2.56 -30.93 10.96
CA SER A 140 2.36 -31.17 9.52
C SER A 140 2.94 -30.04 8.65
N LEU A 141 2.70 -28.78 9.04
CA LEU A 141 3.22 -27.61 8.35
C LEU A 141 4.74 -27.55 8.48
N PHE A 142 5.28 -27.81 9.68
CA PHE A 142 6.71 -27.89 9.93
C PHE A 142 7.39 -28.90 9.00
N GLU A 143 6.87 -30.12 8.96
CA GLU A 143 7.44 -31.18 8.13
C GLU A 143 7.32 -30.90 6.63
N GLU A 144 6.18 -30.36 6.18
CA GLU A 144 5.97 -30.00 4.79
C GLU A 144 6.98 -28.94 4.34
N GLN A 145 7.09 -27.84 5.08
CA GLN A 145 7.99 -26.73 4.77
C GLN A 145 9.45 -27.15 4.88
N GLY A 146 9.81 -27.91 5.91
CA GLY A 146 11.15 -28.46 6.06
C GLY A 146 11.55 -29.39 4.91
N ARG A 147 10.65 -30.25 4.44
CA ARG A 147 10.90 -31.10 3.25
C ARG A 147 11.07 -30.27 1.97
N GLN A 148 10.30 -29.21 1.79
CA GLN A 148 10.44 -28.30 0.66
C GLN A 148 11.80 -27.58 0.67
N LEU A 149 12.21 -27.02 1.82
CA LEU A 149 13.51 -26.38 1.99
C LEU A 149 14.67 -27.35 1.74
N TYR A 150 14.56 -28.57 2.27
CA TYR A 150 15.58 -29.59 2.04
C TYR A 150 15.65 -29.99 0.57
N GLY A 151 14.50 -30.18 -0.09
CA GLY A 151 14.45 -30.47 -1.53
C GLY A 151 15.12 -29.38 -2.37
N ALA A 152 14.85 -28.10 -2.07
CA ALA A 152 15.52 -26.98 -2.73
C ALA A 152 17.04 -27.00 -2.51
N ARG A 153 17.49 -27.31 -1.29
CA ARG A 153 18.91 -27.49 -0.96
C ARG A 153 19.55 -28.61 -1.78
N LEU A 154 18.87 -29.75 -1.93
CA LEU A 154 19.38 -30.87 -2.72
C LEU A 154 19.54 -30.51 -4.20
N LEU A 155 18.59 -29.76 -4.77
CA LEU A 155 18.69 -29.26 -6.14
C LEU A 155 19.88 -28.30 -6.32
N GLN A 156 20.10 -27.40 -5.35
CA GLN A 156 21.27 -26.52 -5.38
C GLN A 156 22.59 -27.30 -5.28
N ILE A 157 22.64 -28.33 -4.42
CA ILE A 157 23.81 -29.20 -4.31
C ILE A 157 24.04 -29.92 -5.63
N GLN A 158 23.01 -30.47 -6.28
CA GLN A 158 23.12 -31.14 -7.57
C GLN A 158 23.62 -30.21 -8.69
N ALA A 159 23.20 -28.95 -8.68
CA ALA A 159 23.63 -27.95 -9.65
C ALA A 159 25.10 -27.54 -9.45
N ASN A 160 25.54 -27.37 -8.20
CA ASN A 160 26.84 -26.76 -7.88
C ASN A 160 27.95 -27.80 -7.64
N MET A 161 27.59 -28.95 -7.08
CA MET A 161 28.48 -30.08 -6.85
C MET A 161 27.98 -31.19 -7.75
N LYS A 162 28.78 -31.64 -8.71
CA LYS A 162 28.44 -32.77 -9.60
C LYS A 162 28.34 -34.08 -8.80
N ILE A 163 27.31 -34.19 -7.98
CA ILE A 163 27.01 -35.39 -7.20
C ILE A 163 26.44 -36.45 -8.13
N ASN A 164 26.85 -37.69 -7.89
CA ASN A 164 26.34 -38.82 -8.64
C ASN A 164 24.99 -39.30 -8.07
N GLU A 165 24.35 -40.24 -8.78
CA GLU A 165 23.03 -40.76 -8.42
C GLU A 165 23.03 -41.46 -7.05
N GLU A 166 24.11 -42.13 -6.69
CA GLU A 166 24.27 -42.81 -5.40
C GLU A 166 24.34 -41.82 -4.22
N GLN A 167 25.12 -40.75 -4.37
CA GLN A 167 25.20 -39.67 -3.38
C GLN A 167 23.87 -38.94 -3.24
N LEU A 168 23.15 -38.70 -4.34
CA LEU A 168 21.83 -38.11 -4.30
C LEU A 168 20.85 -39.01 -3.53
N ALA A 169 20.84 -40.32 -3.81
CA ALA A 169 19.98 -41.28 -3.13
C ALA A 169 20.23 -41.32 -1.60
N MET A 170 21.50 -41.22 -1.18
CA MET A 170 21.86 -41.12 0.24
C MET A 170 21.30 -39.85 0.88
N LEU A 171 21.46 -38.70 0.20
CA LEU A 171 20.98 -37.40 0.68
C LEU A 171 19.44 -37.30 0.68
N SER A 172 18.75 -37.97 -0.25
CA SER A 172 17.28 -38.02 -0.28
C SER A 172 16.68 -39.12 0.60
N SER A 173 17.48 -39.86 1.36
CA SER A 173 17.00 -40.96 2.19
C SER A 173 16.10 -40.46 3.33
N PRO A 174 15.12 -41.27 3.81
CA PRO A 174 14.25 -40.86 4.91
C PRO A 174 15.00 -40.48 6.19
N ASN A 175 16.14 -41.11 6.46
CA ASN A 175 16.97 -40.80 7.62
C ASN A 175 17.66 -39.43 7.46
N ALA A 176 18.23 -39.14 6.29
CA ALA A 176 18.85 -37.84 6.02
C ALA A 176 17.83 -36.69 6.10
N VAL A 177 16.60 -36.91 5.59
CA VAL A 177 15.50 -35.95 5.72
C VAL A 177 15.16 -35.72 7.20
N ARG A 178 14.98 -36.78 8.00
CA ARG A 178 14.66 -36.65 9.43
C ARG A 178 15.75 -35.89 10.18
N GLU A 179 17.01 -36.26 9.95
CA GLU A 179 18.17 -35.61 10.56
C GLU A 179 18.23 -34.12 10.18
N TYR A 180 17.96 -33.78 8.92
CA TYR A 180 17.86 -32.37 8.50
C TYR A 180 16.75 -31.63 9.24
N LEU A 181 15.54 -32.21 9.31
CA LEU A 181 14.40 -31.60 10.00
C LEU A 181 14.70 -31.36 11.50
N GLU A 182 15.33 -32.32 12.17
CA GLU A 182 15.72 -32.19 13.58
C GLU A 182 16.81 -31.12 13.76
N ASN A 183 17.88 -31.19 12.96
CA ASN A 183 19.02 -30.27 13.06
C ASN A 183 18.71 -28.84 12.62
N GLN A 184 17.67 -28.65 11.81
CA GLN A 184 17.27 -27.34 11.29
C GLN A 184 15.93 -26.86 11.84
N ARG A 185 15.42 -27.49 12.91
CA ARG A 185 14.11 -27.18 13.48
C ARG A 185 13.90 -25.69 13.70
N GLU A 186 14.80 -25.02 14.42
CA GLU A 186 14.69 -23.59 14.71
C GLU A 186 14.67 -22.74 13.43
N SER A 187 15.52 -23.07 12.45
CA SER A 187 15.56 -22.34 11.17
C SER A 187 14.26 -22.51 10.38
N ILE A 188 13.73 -23.73 10.30
CA ILE A 188 12.46 -24.03 9.61
C ILE A 188 11.31 -23.30 10.32
N GLU A 189 11.24 -23.37 11.65
CA GLU A 189 10.21 -22.68 12.43
C GLU A 189 10.27 -21.15 12.21
N ASN A 190 11.47 -20.59 12.12
CA ASN A 190 11.67 -19.17 11.85
C ASN A 190 11.15 -18.77 10.45
N VAL A 191 11.45 -19.57 9.41
CA VAL A 191 10.94 -19.33 8.06
C VAL A 191 9.42 -19.39 8.02
N ILE A 192 8.81 -20.36 8.70
CA ILE A 192 7.35 -20.50 8.76
C ILE A 192 6.72 -19.29 9.44
N LYS A 193 7.25 -18.88 10.61
CA LYS A 193 6.78 -17.69 11.32
C LYS A 193 6.88 -16.45 10.44
N GLN A 194 8.02 -16.24 9.78
CA GLN A 194 8.20 -15.11 8.87
C GLN A 194 7.15 -15.12 7.75
N ASN A 195 6.94 -16.25 7.07
CA ASN A 195 5.97 -16.35 5.99
C ASN A 195 4.54 -16.07 6.49
N LEU A 196 4.21 -16.50 7.71
CA LEU A 196 2.92 -16.18 8.33
C LEU A 196 2.77 -14.69 8.64
N ALA A 197 3.80 -14.02 9.18
CA ALA A 197 3.77 -12.57 9.41
C ALA A 197 3.56 -11.81 8.11
N VAL A 198 4.37 -12.12 7.10
CA VAL A 198 4.31 -11.43 5.81
C VAL A 198 2.93 -11.65 5.18
N GLY A 199 2.41 -12.88 5.21
CA GLY A 199 1.09 -13.20 4.69
C GLY A 199 -0.07 -12.50 5.41
N ASP A 200 0.03 -12.31 6.73
CA ASP A 200 -0.97 -11.57 7.51
C ASP A 200 -0.93 -10.07 7.21
N ILE A 201 0.27 -9.46 7.13
CA ILE A 201 0.46 -8.06 6.73
C ILE A 201 -0.13 -7.82 5.35
N PHE A 202 0.20 -8.68 4.38
CA PHE A 202 -0.25 -8.55 3.00
C PHE A 202 -1.78 -8.53 2.89
N LYS A 203 -2.46 -9.38 3.68
CA LYS A 203 -3.93 -9.43 3.73
C LYS A 203 -4.53 -8.19 4.39
N ARG A 204 -3.94 -7.68 5.47
CA ARG A 204 -4.48 -6.53 6.22
C ARG A 204 -4.31 -5.22 5.48
N GLU A 205 -3.16 -5.03 4.87
CA GLU A 205 -2.81 -3.79 4.16
C GLU A 205 -3.35 -3.79 2.72
N ASN A 206 -4.09 -4.83 2.32
CA ASN A 206 -4.64 -5.01 0.97
C ASN A 206 -3.59 -4.74 -0.13
N LEU A 207 -2.37 -5.22 0.09
CA LEU A 207 -1.27 -5.03 -0.84
C LEU A 207 -1.52 -5.92 -2.06
N GLU A 208 -1.36 -5.36 -3.25
CA GLU A 208 -1.32 -6.14 -4.48
C GLU A 208 0.10 -6.68 -4.67
N ASP A 209 0.20 -7.85 -5.29
CA ASP A 209 1.48 -8.49 -5.58
C ASP A 209 2.15 -7.69 -6.71
N PHE A 210 3.03 -6.76 -6.34
CA PHE A 210 3.87 -5.99 -7.26
C PHE A 210 4.93 -6.92 -7.89
N ARG A 211 4.47 -7.88 -8.69
CA ARG A 211 5.31 -8.63 -9.62
C ARG A 211 5.40 -7.81 -10.90
N ASP A 212 6.37 -6.91 -10.95
CA ASP A 212 6.93 -6.38 -12.21
C ASP A 212 7.91 -7.39 -12.83
#